data_AF-A0A1N7N5B8-F1
#
_entry.id   AF-A0A1N7N5B8-F1
#
_cell.length_a   1.000
_cell.length_b   1.000
_cell.length_c   1.000
_cell.angle_alpha   90.00
_cell.angle_beta   90.00
_cell.angle_gamma   90.00
#
_symmetry.space_group_name_H-M   'P 1'
#
loop_
_entity.id
_entity.type
_entity.pdbx_description
1 polymer ?
#
loop_
_entity_poly.entity_id
_entity_poly.type
_entity_poly.pdbx_seq_one_letter_code
_entity_poly.pdbx_strand_id
1 'polypeptide(L)'
;MICDGFTGPHIRLDAPASLRETAAAIAGSAGYVGASMHGYVTACAYDVPGVMVARPAHRKFGGLVGQLGRPQDMVRDWPSGLSALARSLAAPAGTIIPDAVHQAIAAHWSGVAHCLKVDDPQRRPAQRSLLAEYLRFGLDGAGPAWAFGGFARRPG
;
A
#
# COMPACT_ATOMS: atom_id res chain seq x y z
N MET A 1 -20.58 22.89 -15.19
CA MET A 1 -20.63 21.45 -15.52
C MET A 1 -21.06 20.74 -14.26
N ILE A 2 -22.34 20.36 -14.21
CA ILE A 2 -22.94 19.66 -13.07
C ILE A 2 -22.49 18.21 -13.20
N CYS A 3 -21.76 17.70 -12.21
CA CYS A 3 -21.49 16.27 -12.15
C CYS A 3 -22.83 15.57 -11.89
N ASP A 4 -23.27 14.71 -12.80
CA ASP A 4 -24.36 13.80 -12.52
C ASP A 4 -23.98 13.02 -11.27
N GLY A 5 -24.75 13.22 -10.19
CA GLY A 5 -24.42 12.71 -8.86
C GLY A 5 -24.35 11.20 -8.86
N PHE A 6 -23.31 10.64 -8.22
CA PHE A 6 -23.26 9.22 -7.90
C PHE A 6 -24.29 8.94 -6.79
N THR A 7 -25.31 8.11 -7.07
CA THR A 7 -26.34 7.74 -6.09
C THR A 7 -26.22 6.27 -5.73
N GLY A 8 -26.21 5.97 -4.44
CA GLY A 8 -26.10 4.62 -3.91
C GLY A 8 -26.06 4.61 -2.37
N PRO A 9 -26.29 3.45 -1.75
CA PRO A 9 -26.09 3.29 -0.31
C PRO A 9 -24.63 3.62 0.01
N HIS A 10 -24.43 4.49 1.01
CA HIS A 10 -23.10 4.91 1.43
C HIS A 10 -23.04 4.95 2.96
N ILE A 11 -21.83 4.79 3.48
CA ILE A 11 -21.52 5.01 4.89
C ILE A 11 -20.58 6.20 4.94
N ARG A 12 -20.88 7.17 5.81
CA ARG A 12 -19.93 8.22 6.17
C ARG A 12 -19.10 7.74 7.34
N LEU A 13 -17.82 7.47 7.10
CA LEU A 13 -16.84 7.29 8.15
C LEU A 13 -16.18 8.65 8.44
N ASP A 14 -16.42 9.16 9.64
CA ASP A 14 -15.83 10.41 10.13
C ASP A 14 -15.18 10.13 11.48
N ALA A 15 -13.99 10.71 11.72
CA ALA A 15 -13.16 10.46 12.91
C ALA A 15 -13.01 8.96 13.27
N PRO A 16 -12.41 8.12 12.41
CA PRO A 16 -12.25 6.69 12.68
C PRO A 16 -11.45 6.47 13.97
N ALA A 17 -11.88 5.52 14.80
CA ALA A 17 -11.21 5.19 16.06
C ALA A 17 -9.86 4.49 15.83
N SER A 18 -9.63 3.95 14.63
CA SER A 18 -8.37 3.31 14.26
C SER A 18 -8.11 3.27 12.76
N LEU A 19 -6.85 3.04 12.36
CA LEU A 19 -6.49 2.75 10.97
C LEU A 19 -7.17 1.49 10.42
N ARG A 20 -7.50 0.53 11.31
CA ARG A 20 -8.18 -0.71 10.93
C ARG A 20 -9.59 -0.43 10.40
N GLU A 21 -10.30 0.53 10.99
CA GLU A 21 -11.63 0.93 10.51
C GLU A 21 -11.58 1.54 9.11
N THR A 22 -10.64 2.45 8.87
CA THR A 22 -10.44 3.04 7.52
C THR A 22 -10.07 1.98 6.49
N ALA A 23 -9.18 1.05 6.83
CA ALA A 23 -8.79 -0.03 5.94
C ALA A 23 -9.95 -0.99 5.64
N ALA A 24 -10.74 -1.35 6.66
CA ALA A 24 -11.93 -2.19 6.48
C ALA A 24 -13.00 -1.50 5.61
N ALA A 25 -13.21 -0.19 5.80
CA ALA A 25 -14.14 0.58 4.99
C ALA A 25 -13.72 0.63 3.52
N ILE A 26 -12.41 0.75 3.23
CA ILE A 26 -11.88 0.69 1.86
C ILE A 26 -12.00 -0.74 1.30
N ALA A 27 -11.60 -1.76 2.05
CA ALA A 27 -11.64 -3.15 1.60
C ALA A 27 -13.07 -3.63 1.27
N GLY A 28 -14.08 -3.12 1.98
CA GLY A 28 -15.48 -3.43 1.76
C GLY A 28 -16.20 -2.52 0.76
N SER A 29 -15.52 -1.53 0.16
CA SER A 29 -16.15 -0.64 -0.79
C SER A 29 -16.12 -1.23 -2.21
N ALA A 30 -17.03 -0.76 -3.07
CA ALA A 30 -16.98 -1.10 -4.50
C ALA A 30 -15.75 -0.47 -5.19
N GLY A 31 -15.27 0.66 -4.66
CA GLY A 31 -14.17 1.41 -5.22
C GLY A 31 -13.69 2.54 -4.30
N TYR A 32 -12.52 3.09 -4.63
CA TYR A 32 -11.90 4.20 -3.91
C TYR A 32 -11.63 5.36 -4.86
N VAL A 33 -11.98 6.57 -4.44
CA VAL A 33 -11.56 7.81 -5.09
C VAL A 33 -11.10 8.78 -4.01
N GLY A 34 -9.86 9.27 -4.10
CA GLY A 34 -9.35 10.14 -3.04
C GLY A 34 -8.00 10.78 -3.33
N ALA A 35 -7.66 11.80 -2.54
CA ALA A 35 -6.38 12.51 -2.63
C ALA A 35 -5.26 11.88 -1.78
N SER A 36 -5.57 10.82 -1.01
CA SER A 36 -4.58 10.10 -0.20
C SER A 36 -3.94 8.96 -0.97
N MET A 37 -2.61 8.98 -1.06
CA MET A 37 -1.83 7.86 -1.59
C MET A 37 -1.99 6.59 -0.73
N HIS A 38 -2.08 6.73 0.59
CA HIS A 38 -2.27 5.57 1.48
C HIS A 38 -3.64 4.92 1.26
N GLY A 39 -4.68 5.72 1.02
CA GLY A 39 -6.01 5.20 0.66
C GLY A 39 -5.97 4.42 -0.65
N TYR A 40 -5.26 4.94 -1.66
CA TYR A 40 -5.07 4.25 -2.94
C TYR A 40 -4.26 2.95 -2.78
N VAL A 41 -3.14 2.98 -2.05
CA VAL A 41 -2.35 1.77 -1.73
C VAL A 41 -3.19 0.72 -1.00
N THR A 42 -4.03 1.16 -0.06
CA THR A 42 -4.94 0.27 0.66
C THR A 42 -5.95 -0.37 -0.28
N ALA A 43 -6.56 0.42 -1.17
CA ALA A 43 -7.48 -0.09 -2.18
C ALA A 43 -6.80 -1.15 -3.09
N CYS A 44 -5.60 -0.86 -3.58
CA CYS A 44 -4.82 -1.83 -4.37
C CYS A 44 -4.53 -3.12 -3.60
N ALA A 45 -4.20 -3.04 -2.31
CA ALA A 45 -3.87 -4.21 -1.49
C ALA A 45 -5.06 -5.14 -1.23
N TYR A 46 -6.29 -4.64 -1.38
CA TYR A 46 -7.53 -5.42 -1.27
C TYR A 46 -8.21 -5.64 -2.62
N ASP A 47 -7.51 -5.41 -3.74
CA ASP A 47 -8.05 -5.50 -5.11
C ASP A 47 -9.32 -4.66 -5.34
N VAL A 48 -9.45 -3.55 -4.61
CA VAL A 48 -10.54 -2.57 -4.76
C VAL A 48 -10.16 -1.53 -5.83
N PRO A 49 -10.94 -1.35 -6.90
CA PRO A 49 -10.68 -0.36 -7.94
C PRO A 49 -10.47 1.04 -7.35
N GLY A 50 -9.31 1.65 -7.62
CA GLY A 50 -8.92 2.91 -7.01
C GLY A 50 -8.61 4.00 -8.04
N VAL A 51 -8.92 5.25 -7.72
CA VAL A 51 -8.46 6.44 -8.45
C VAL A 51 -7.91 7.47 -7.48
N MET A 52 -6.71 7.96 -7.76
CA MET A 52 -6.02 8.98 -6.98
C MET A 52 -6.19 10.36 -7.60
N VAL A 53 -6.79 11.28 -6.85
CA VAL A 53 -6.94 12.69 -7.23
C VAL A 53 -5.72 13.47 -6.75
N ALA A 54 -4.75 13.64 -7.63
CA ALA A 54 -3.45 14.24 -7.35
C ALA A 54 -3.50 15.78 -7.38
N ARG A 55 -3.92 16.41 -6.27
CA ARG A 55 -3.90 17.87 -6.07
C ARG A 55 -3.13 18.24 -4.78
N PRO A 56 -1.90 18.78 -4.87
CA PRO A 56 -1.07 18.94 -6.07
C PRO A 56 -0.48 17.59 -6.54
N ALA A 57 -0.09 17.52 -7.81
CA ALA A 57 0.46 16.29 -8.40
C ALA A 57 1.93 16.08 -8.01
N HIS A 58 2.17 15.54 -6.81
CA HIS A 58 3.51 15.18 -6.36
C HIS A 58 4.10 14.03 -7.18
N ARG A 59 5.41 14.08 -7.46
CA ARG A 59 6.13 13.04 -8.23
C ARG A 59 5.94 11.62 -7.67
N LYS A 60 5.81 11.48 -6.35
CA LYS A 60 5.58 10.18 -5.68
C LYS A 60 4.31 9.47 -6.15
N PHE A 61 3.27 10.22 -6.50
CA PHE A 61 2.00 9.67 -6.99
C PHE A 61 2.20 9.01 -8.36
N GLY A 62 2.88 9.74 -9.27
CA GLY A 62 3.26 9.22 -10.59
C GLY A 62 4.17 8.00 -10.52
N GLY A 63 5.15 8.00 -9.61
CA GLY A 63 6.03 6.86 -9.38
C GLY A 63 5.28 5.59 -8.97
N LEU A 64 4.35 5.71 -8.02
CA LEU A 64 3.52 4.59 -7.57
C LEU A 64 2.65 4.02 -8.71
N VAL A 65 1.87 4.85 -9.38
CA VAL A 65 0.99 4.37 -10.45
C VAL A 65 1.78 3.81 -11.64
N GLY A 66 2.98 4.34 -11.89
CA GLY A 66 3.92 3.78 -12.88
C GLY A 66 4.41 2.39 -12.50
N GLN A 67 4.81 2.17 -11.23
CA GLN A 67 5.24 0.85 -10.75
C GLN A 67 4.13 -0.21 -10.82
N LEU A 68 2.88 0.20 -10.65
CA LEU A 68 1.73 -0.70 -10.79
C LEU A 68 1.32 -0.92 -12.25
N GLY A 69 1.88 -0.17 -13.21
CA GLY A 69 1.44 -0.19 -14.61
C GLY A 69 0.05 0.41 -14.82
N ARG A 70 -0.36 1.34 -13.94
CA ARG A 70 -1.71 1.92 -13.88
C ARG A 70 -1.73 3.45 -13.93
N PRO A 71 -1.02 4.11 -14.86
CA PRO A 71 -0.98 5.58 -14.91
C PRO A 71 -2.36 6.24 -15.05
N GLN A 72 -3.34 5.53 -15.62
CA GLN A 72 -4.73 5.97 -15.75
C GLN A 72 -5.46 6.18 -14.42
N ASP A 73 -4.96 5.59 -13.33
CA ASP A 73 -5.56 5.72 -12.00
C ASP A 73 -5.20 7.04 -11.32
N MET A 74 -4.36 7.89 -11.94
CA MET A 74 -4.02 9.22 -11.42
C MET A 74 -4.69 10.32 -12.26
N VAL A 75 -5.51 11.14 -11.60
CA VAL A 75 -6.20 12.28 -12.22
C VAL A 75 -5.90 13.58 -11.49
N ARG A 76 -6.28 14.71 -12.08
CA ARG A 76 -6.01 16.05 -11.52
C ARG A 76 -7.18 16.70 -10.81
N ASP A 77 -8.37 16.11 -10.83
CA ASP A 77 -9.58 16.71 -10.28
C ASP A 77 -10.65 15.67 -9.96
N TRP A 78 -11.60 16.05 -9.09
CA TRP A 78 -12.65 15.18 -8.61
C TRP A 78 -13.63 14.71 -9.68
N PRO A 79 -14.15 15.56 -10.59
CA PRO A 79 -15.01 15.10 -11.68
C PRO A 79 -14.35 14.01 -12.53
N SER A 80 -13.09 14.21 -12.90
CA SER A 80 -12.30 13.20 -13.62
C SER A 80 -12.10 11.93 -12.80
N GLY A 81 -11.92 12.06 -11.49
CA GLY A 81 -11.74 10.93 -10.58
C GLY A 81 -12.97 10.03 -10.46
N LEU A 82 -14.15 10.65 -10.29
CA LEU A 82 -15.42 9.93 -10.27
C LEU A 82 -15.70 9.24 -11.60
N SER A 83 -15.44 9.95 -12.72
CA SER A 83 -15.62 9.40 -14.07
C SER A 83 -14.68 8.23 -14.35
N ALA A 84 -13.42 8.32 -13.90
CA ALA A 84 -12.45 7.24 -14.02
C ALA A 84 -12.84 6.02 -13.18
N LEU A 85 -13.29 6.25 -11.94
CA LEU A 85 -13.73 5.16 -11.07
C LEU A 85 -14.94 4.44 -11.68
N ALA A 86 -15.93 5.17 -12.20
CA ALA A 86 -17.09 4.57 -12.86
C ALA A 86 -16.70 3.64 -14.02
N ARG A 87 -15.69 4.03 -14.82
CA ARG A 87 -15.14 3.16 -15.87
C ARG A 87 -14.46 1.91 -15.30
N SER A 88 -13.68 2.06 -14.23
CA SER A 88 -13.01 0.93 -13.59
C SER A 88 -14.01 -0.07 -12.98
N LEU A 89 -15.12 0.41 -12.42
CA LEU A 89 -16.20 -0.43 -11.89
C LEU A 89 -16.94 -1.21 -12.97
N ALA A 90 -17.01 -0.69 -14.19
CA ALA A 90 -17.62 -1.37 -15.33
C ALA A 90 -16.68 -2.37 -16.02
N ALA A 91 -15.38 -2.30 -15.73
CA ALA A 91 -14.40 -3.25 -16.25
C ALA A 91 -14.44 -4.57 -15.47
N PRO A 92 -14.02 -5.70 -16.07
CA PRO A 92 -13.87 -6.96 -15.35
C PRO A 92 -12.95 -6.80 -14.14
N ALA A 93 -13.33 -7.41 -13.02
CA ALA A 93 -12.48 -7.50 -11.85
C ALA A 93 -11.17 -8.22 -12.18
N GLY A 94 -10.07 -7.77 -11.58
CA GLY A 94 -8.75 -8.35 -11.77
C GLY A 94 -7.80 -7.88 -10.70
N THR A 95 -6.67 -8.57 -10.60
CA THR A 95 -5.62 -8.24 -9.63
C THR A 95 -5.03 -6.86 -9.95
N ILE A 96 -4.97 -5.99 -8.94
CA ILE A 96 -4.49 -4.61 -9.11
C ILE A 96 -2.97 -4.55 -9.01
N ILE A 97 -2.37 -5.32 -8.11
CA ILE A 97 -0.92 -5.37 -7.89
C ILE A 97 -0.31 -6.43 -8.82
N PRO A 98 0.57 -6.05 -9.77
CA PRO A 98 1.19 -7.02 -10.66
C PRO A 98 2.07 -8.04 -9.91
N ASP A 99 2.11 -9.29 -10.36
CA ASP A 99 3.00 -10.32 -9.82
C ASP A 99 4.46 -9.90 -9.79
N ALA A 100 4.90 -9.10 -10.78
CA ALA A 100 6.26 -8.55 -10.83
C ALA A 100 6.61 -7.72 -9.58
N VAL A 101 5.63 -7.04 -8.98
CA VAL A 101 5.83 -6.28 -7.73
C VAL A 101 6.05 -7.24 -6.56
N HIS A 102 5.24 -8.31 -6.46
CA HIS A 102 5.43 -9.34 -5.45
C HIS A 102 6.78 -10.05 -5.59
N GLN A 103 7.19 -10.37 -6.82
CA GLN A 103 8.49 -10.95 -7.13
C GLN A 103 9.64 -10.01 -6.75
N ALA A 104 9.53 -8.72 -7.06
CA ALA A 104 10.54 -7.72 -6.70
C ALA A 104 10.71 -7.59 -5.18
N ILE A 105 9.60 -7.58 -4.43
CA ILE A 105 9.62 -7.57 -2.96
C ILE A 105 10.28 -8.85 -2.42
N ALA A 106 9.90 -10.02 -2.93
CA ALA A 106 10.48 -11.30 -2.51
C ALA A 106 11.99 -11.38 -2.82
N ALA A 107 12.41 -10.91 -3.99
CA ALA A 107 13.81 -10.85 -4.38
C ALA A 107 14.61 -9.89 -3.48
N HIS A 108 14.06 -8.71 -3.17
CA HIS A 108 14.68 -7.76 -2.25
C HIS A 108 14.93 -8.39 -0.88
N TRP A 109 13.90 -8.96 -0.26
CA TRP A 109 14.03 -9.58 1.07
C TRP A 109 14.94 -10.80 1.06
N SER A 110 14.95 -11.57 -0.02
CA SER A 110 15.91 -12.68 -0.21
C SER A 110 17.35 -12.17 -0.27
N GLY A 111 17.60 -11.05 -0.96
CA GLY A 111 18.90 -10.38 -1.01
C GLY A 111 19.35 -9.86 0.36
N VAL A 112 18.47 -9.21 1.11
CA VAL A 112 18.75 -8.77 2.48
C VAL A 112 19.11 -9.96 3.37
N ALA A 113 18.30 -11.03 3.34
CA ALA A 113 18.55 -12.23 4.12
C ALA A 113 19.87 -12.91 3.73
N HIS A 114 20.20 -12.95 2.44
CA HIS A 114 21.48 -13.48 1.97
C HIS A 114 22.66 -12.65 2.50
N CYS A 115 22.58 -11.32 2.38
CA CYS A 115 23.61 -10.40 2.90
C CYS A 115 23.84 -10.56 4.41
N LEU A 116 22.83 -10.97 5.18
CA LEU A 116 22.97 -11.23 6.61
C LEU A 116 23.54 -12.63 6.94
N LYS A 117 23.42 -13.60 6.02
CA LYS A 117 23.88 -14.99 6.21
C LYS A 117 25.31 -15.23 5.75
N VAL A 118 25.79 -14.48 4.75
CA VAL A 118 27.14 -14.66 4.22
C VAL A 118 28.17 -14.27 5.29
N ASP A 119 28.96 -15.24 5.73
CA ASP A 119 30.11 -15.00 6.60
C ASP A 119 31.28 -14.47 5.76
N ASP A 120 31.30 -13.14 5.59
CA ASP A 120 32.40 -12.42 4.96
C ASP A 120 33.14 -11.63 6.05
N PRO A 121 34.41 -11.97 6.34
CA PRO A 121 35.24 -11.28 7.32
C PRO A 121 35.26 -9.76 7.20
N GLN A 122 35.18 -9.23 5.99
CA GLN A 122 35.19 -7.80 5.70
C GLN A 122 33.84 -7.12 5.97
N ARG A 123 32.73 -7.88 5.90
CA ARG A 123 31.35 -7.37 6.09
C ARG A 123 30.81 -7.58 7.49
N ARG A 124 31.41 -8.47 8.29
CA ARG A 124 30.99 -8.78 9.67
C ARG A 124 30.76 -7.55 10.56
N PRO A 125 31.63 -6.50 10.56
CA PRO A 125 31.38 -5.31 11.38
C PRO A 125 30.09 -4.59 10.98
N ALA A 126 29.84 -4.42 9.68
CA ALA A 126 28.65 -3.75 9.16
C ALA A 126 27.38 -4.57 9.40
N GLN A 127 27.43 -5.89 9.21
CA GLN A 127 26.32 -6.80 9.51
C GLN A 127 25.93 -6.77 10.99
N ARG A 128 26.91 -6.78 11.90
CA ARG A 128 26.67 -6.67 13.35
C ARG A 128 26.03 -5.34 13.72
N SER A 129 26.52 -4.24 13.14
CA SER A 129 25.95 -2.90 13.36
C SER A 129 24.48 -2.84 12.90
N LEU A 130 24.19 -3.35 11.70
CA LEU A 130 22.83 -3.41 11.17
C LEU A 130 21.89 -4.26 12.04
N LEU A 131 22.34 -5.43 12.49
CA LEU A 131 21.55 -6.29 13.38
C LEU A 131 21.30 -5.64 14.74
N ALA A 132 22.30 -4.96 15.31
CA ALA A 132 22.15 -4.23 16.57
C ALA A 132 21.14 -3.08 16.45
N GLU A 133 21.22 -2.31 15.36
CA GLU A 133 20.25 -1.23 15.08
C GLU A 133 18.84 -1.77 14.85
N TYR A 134 18.71 -2.88 14.13
CA TYR A 134 17.42 -3.53 13.90
C TYR A 134 16.78 -4.03 15.20
N LEU A 135 17.57 -4.65 16.08
CA LEU A 135 17.11 -5.08 17.40
C LEU A 135 16.71 -3.90 18.27
N ARG A 136 17.52 -2.83 18.29
CA ARG A 136 17.22 -1.60 19.03
C ARG A 136 15.91 -0.99 18.57
N PHE A 137 15.73 -0.85 17.25
CA PHE A 137 14.49 -0.33 16.67
C PHE A 137 13.27 -1.15 17.08
N GLY A 138 13.36 -2.49 17.03
CA GLY A 138 12.27 -3.36 17.44
C GLY A 138 11.94 -3.30 18.92
N LEU A 139 12.97 -3.22 19.78
CA LEU A 139 12.81 -3.05 21.23
C LEU A 139 12.20 -1.69 21.59
N ASP A 140 12.67 -0.61 20.96
CA ASP A 140 12.19 0.75 21.22
C ASP A 140 10.73 0.94 20.75
N GLY A 141 10.36 0.30 19.64
CA GLY A 141 9.02 0.44 19.05
C GLY A 141 7.96 -0.50 19.64
N ALA A 142 8.30 -1.79 19.79
CA ALA A 142 7.34 -2.85 20.12
C ALA A 142 7.65 -3.57 21.45
N GLY A 143 8.69 -3.13 22.17
CA GLY A 143 9.09 -3.67 23.48
C GLY A 143 9.80 -5.03 23.42
N PRO A 144 10.23 -5.57 24.57
CA PRO A 144 10.99 -6.82 24.66
C PRO A 144 10.28 -8.03 24.04
N ALA A 145 8.94 -8.04 24.05
CA ALA A 145 8.13 -9.12 23.49
C ALA A 145 8.32 -9.29 21.97
N TRP A 146 8.71 -8.23 21.26
CA TRP A 146 8.97 -8.26 19.83
C TRP A 146 10.14 -9.18 19.46
N ALA A 147 11.21 -9.21 20.28
CA ALA A 147 12.37 -10.05 20.04
C ALA A 147 12.07 -11.57 20.15
N PHE A 148 10.97 -11.92 20.82
CA PHE A 148 10.53 -13.30 21.02
C PHE A 148 9.27 -13.67 20.22
N GLY A 149 8.63 -12.69 19.57
CA GLY A 149 7.50 -12.90 18.67
C GLY A 149 7.99 -13.38 17.32
N GLY A 150 8.00 -14.69 17.10
CA GLY A 150 8.38 -15.27 15.81
C GLY A 150 7.62 -14.62 14.64
N PHE A 151 8.33 -14.27 13.56
CA PHE A 151 7.84 -13.61 12.34
C PHE A 151 6.73 -14.37 11.57
N ALA A 152 6.20 -15.47 12.12
CA ALA A 152 5.27 -16.36 11.45
C ALA A 152 4.03 -16.61 12.32
N ARG A 153 2.99 -15.80 12.11
CA ARG A 153 1.63 -16.33 12.04
C ARG A 153 1.00 -15.81 10.75
N ARG A 154 0.98 -16.66 9.72
CA ARG A 154 0.00 -16.51 8.64
C ARG A 154 -1.39 -16.61 9.28
N PRO A 155 -2.33 -15.69 9.02
CA PRO A 155 -3.73 -16.00 9.26
C PRO A 155 -4.09 -17.17 8.32
N GLY A 156 -4.61 -18.24 8.91
CA GLY A 156 -5.26 -19.32 8.15
C GLY A 156 -6.62 -18.89 7.62
#